data_AF-A0AAW1ZU21-F1
#
_entry.id   AF-A0AAW1ZU21-F1
#
_cell.length_a   1.000
_cell.length_b   1.000
_cell.length_c   1.000
_cell.angle_alpha   90.00
_cell.angle_beta   90.00
_cell.angle_gamma   90.00
#
_symmetry.space_group_name_H-M   'P 1'
#
loop_
_entity.id
_entity.type
_entity.pdbx_description
1 polymer ?
#
loop_
_entity_poly.entity_id
_entity_poly.type
_entity_poly.pdbx_seq_one_letter_code
_entity_poly.pdbx_strand_id
1 'polypeptide(L)'
;MEAADLLCDSLFLWMKNRKECAEELRVLAEAATPVLSKTGVVTRPMVPISVTATGGTADCGTSPLVEEGMSSSTFNKATELIEEDEKVGTSIKKHLQDLKDQCGGAQLGDHADELDCEVTSLLMCALARRDNTHVTLDFLRAFNRATVFRHMTPGGLDPVEAESFICRALGLDRVPVIKSSLKVLDAIGLDRPLSNLIVTCEEMVKRNRVTEASKFLWDSARDILEGQQELQEQLDEMHKIIQKLFQMKHLMKNLGGYSLRINQDYCNEISGDNTVDPRTEEEAHGNEFTDLQFSLGRLIRILPDSRTPDGSHIHIVIVAHGRIDDRFMPAGVLVPTDNITDTILYSPWNCSIDPRAAFAIAQGNIQVTDREFQNMANCEPDPLPQRWNSMRGSHHDIPEILLSPLTPEEAWIGFEWFFRDIGIEIEDRIIIFPYLDPQDQVNASEDLIPLSIFISKISDILLAQGKTATVHLAANLTRRAGSPLMPEEWGRQYAYTSDGTVMTVNMDDRNMNSLLLAIFRSVFDKNRR
;
A
#
# COMPACT_ATOMS: atom_id res chain seq x y z
N MET A 1 1.19 14.28 26.31
CA MET A 1 2.40 13.99 25.49
C MET A 1 3.57 13.55 26.36
N GLU A 2 3.91 14.27 27.44
CA GLU A 2 4.97 13.87 28.39
C GLU A 2 4.85 12.42 28.90
N ALA A 3 3.63 11.97 29.23
CA ALA A 3 3.39 10.59 29.65
C ALA A 3 3.78 9.55 28.58
N ALA A 4 3.62 9.86 27.30
CA ALA A 4 4.01 8.96 26.20
C ALA A 4 5.54 8.91 26.02
N ASP A 5 6.24 10.04 26.23
CA ASP A 5 7.70 10.07 26.19
C ASP A 5 8.29 9.26 27.35
N LEU A 6 7.78 9.46 28.57
CA LEU A 6 8.18 8.69 29.75
C LEU A 6 7.88 7.19 29.59
N LEU A 7 6.76 6.85 28.94
CA LEU A 7 6.41 5.48 28.62
C LEU A 7 7.43 4.86 27.65
N CYS A 8 7.77 5.55 26.55
CA CYS A 8 8.79 5.11 25.61
C CYS A 8 10.14 4.86 26.30
N ASP A 9 10.61 5.82 27.10
CA ASP A 9 11.89 5.70 27.81
C ASP A 9 11.89 4.51 28.78
N SER A 10 10.78 4.31 29.49
CA SER A 10 10.62 3.18 30.40
C SER A 10 10.61 1.84 29.65
N LEU A 11 9.98 1.76 28.48
CA LEU A 11 9.97 0.55 27.64
C LEU A 11 11.38 0.19 27.15
N PHE A 12 12.15 1.17 26.66
CA PHE A 12 13.52 0.91 26.22
C PHE A 12 14.44 0.49 27.38
N LEU A 13 14.29 1.12 28.54
CA LEU A 13 15.05 0.72 29.74
C LEU A 13 14.67 -0.69 30.20
N TRP A 14 13.37 -1.02 30.18
CA TRP A 14 12.87 -2.34 30.55
C TRP A 14 13.39 -3.44 29.63
N MET A 15 13.36 -3.24 28.30
CA MET A 15 13.93 -4.20 27.35
C MET A 15 15.43 -4.44 27.59
N LYS A 16 16.17 -3.38 27.94
CA LYS A 16 17.59 -3.51 28.29
C LYS A 16 17.78 -4.36 29.54
N ASN A 17 17.02 -4.08 30.61
CA ASN A 17 17.12 -4.81 31.88
C ASN A 17 16.73 -6.29 31.71
N ARG A 18 15.65 -6.58 30.97
CA ARG A 18 15.24 -7.96 30.64
C ARG A 18 16.31 -8.75 29.91
N LYS A 19 16.98 -8.13 28.94
CA LYS A 19 18.08 -8.75 28.20
C LYS A 19 19.26 -9.06 29.12
N GLU A 20 19.69 -8.10 29.93
CA GLU A 20 20.79 -8.31 30.90
C GLU A 20 20.43 -9.40 31.93
N CYS A 21 19.21 -9.39 32.44
CA CYS A 21 18.69 -10.42 33.34
C CYS A 21 18.71 -11.81 32.70
N ALA A 22 18.22 -11.96 31.46
CA ALA A 22 18.22 -13.24 30.76
C ALA A 22 19.63 -13.82 30.58
N GLU A 23 20.62 -12.98 30.27
CA GLU A 23 22.02 -13.42 30.17
C GLU A 23 22.57 -13.90 31.52
N GLU A 24 22.29 -13.19 32.62
CA GLU A 24 22.72 -13.61 33.96
C GLU A 24 22.03 -14.91 34.40
N LEU A 25 20.74 -15.08 34.11
CA LEU A 25 20.01 -16.34 34.37
C LEU A 25 20.62 -17.51 33.58
N ARG A 26 21.08 -17.25 32.34
CA ARG A 26 21.77 -18.23 31.51
C ARG A 26 23.11 -18.65 32.13
N VAL A 27 23.91 -17.69 32.58
CA VAL A 27 25.18 -17.93 33.28
C VAL A 27 24.97 -18.75 34.56
N LEU A 28 23.93 -18.43 35.34
CA LEU A 28 23.55 -19.21 36.53
C LEU A 28 23.18 -20.65 36.19
N ALA A 29 22.40 -20.84 35.13
CA ALA A 29 21.96 -22.16 34.70
C ALA A 29 23.14 -23.02 34.19
N GLU A 30 24.10 -22.41 33.47
CA GLU A 30 25.35 -23.05 33.05
C GLU A 30 26.22 -23.44 34.25
N ALA A 31 26.36 -22.57 35.25
CA ALA A 31 27.14 -22.82 36.46
C ALA A 31 26.56 -23.97 37.32
N ALA A 32 25.24 -24.17 37.30
CA ALA A 32 24.58 -25.29 37.98
C ALA A 32 24.82 -26.66 37.30
N THR A 33 25.18 -26.67 36.01
CA THR A 33 25.37 -27.90 35.20
C THR A 33 26.57 -28.77 35.62
N PRO A 34 27.80 -28.23 35.83
CA PRO A 34 28.96 -29.05 36.18
C PRO A 34 28.88 -29.68 37.59
N VAL A 35 28.08 -29.12 38.50
CA VAL A 35 27.81 -29.71 39.83
C VAL A 35 27.17 -31.10 39.71
N LEU A 36 26.33 -31.30 38.68
CA LEU A 36 25.66 -32.57 38.40
C LEU A 36 26.59 -33.62 37.76
N SER A 37 27.64 -33.17 37.05
CA SER A 37 28.60 -34.06 36.38
C SER A 37 29.64 -34.67 37.32
N LYS A 38 29.93 -34.01 38.45
CA LYS A 38 30.91 -34.48 39.45
C LYS A 38 30.32 -35.39 40.51
N THR A 39 29.00 -35.45 40.67
CA THR A 39 28.30 -36.53 41.39
C THR A 39 28.17 -37.76 40.50
N GLY A 40 29.29 -38.26 39.99
CA GLY A 40 29.38 -39.59 39.44
C GLY A 40 29.06 -40.58 40.56
N VAL A 41 27.94 -41.30 40.40
CA VAL A 41 27.65 -42.65 40.90
C VAL A 41 28.71 -43.19 41.88
N VAL A 42 28.57 -42.85 43.16
CA VAL A 42 29.05 -43.76 44.21
C VAL A 42 27.86 -44.65 44.53
N THR A 43 27.75 -45.78 43.82
CA THR A 43 26.99 -46.93 44.31
C THR A 43 27.64 -47.39 45.61
N ARG A 44 27.26 -46.77 46.74
CA ARG A 44 27.49 -47.35 48.05
C ARG A 44 26.47 -48.48 48.24
N PRO A 45 26.88 -49.67 48.68
CA PRO A 45 25.96 -50.75 48.97
C PRO A 45 24.94 -50.27 50.00
N MET A 46 23.65 -50.47 49.73
CA MET A 46 22.62 -50.36 50.76
C MET A 46 22.94 -51.35 51.88
N VAL A 47 23.39 -50.83 53.02
CA VAL A 47 23.27 -51.56 54.29
C VAL A 47 21.85 -51.33 54.79
N PRO A 48 21.08 -52.39 55.10
CA PRO A 48 19.72 -52.24 55.60
C PRO A 48 19.78 -51.72 57.04
N ILE A 49 19.42 -50.45 57.26
CA ILE A 49 19.17 -49.93 58.61
C ILE A 49 17.68 -50.07 58.88
N SER A 50 17.40 -50.95 59.84
CA SER A 50 16.10 -51.19 60.46
C SER A 50 15.52 -49.89 61.01
N VAL A 51 14.23 -49.68 60.77
CA VAL A 51 13.43 -48.59 61.32
C VAL A 51 13.24 -48.83 62.82
N THR A 52 13.87 -48.02 63.65
CA THR A 52 13.38 -47.73 65.00
C THR A 52 13.01 -46.26 65.08
N ALA A 53 11.73 -46.03 65.34
CA ALA A 53 11.16 -44.73 65.60
C ALA A 53 11.80 -44.10 66.84
N THR A 54 12.37 -42.91 66.69
CA THR A 54 12.46 -41.88 67.73
C THR A 54 12.81 -40.55 67.06
N GLY A 55 12.13 -39.48 67.49
CA GLY A 55 12.20 -38.16 66.89
C GLY A 55 13.61 -37.59 66.83
N GLY A 56 13.98 -37.12 65.65
CA GLY A 56 15.11 -36.24 65.40
C GLY A 56 14.76 -35.44 64.15
N THR A 57 14.69 -34.12 64.28
CA THR A 57 14.73 -33.21 63.14
C THR A 57 15.99 -33.54 62.36
N ALA A 58 15.84 -34.20 61.21
CA ALA A 58 16.94 -34.38 60.27
C ALA A 58 17.29 -32.98 59.77
N ASP A 59 18.33 -32.42 60.36
CA ASP A 59 18.96 -31.19 59.91
C ASP A 59 19.52 -31.51 58.52
N CYS A 60 18.73 -31.15 57.51
CA CYS A 60 19.09 -31.30 56.11
C CYS A 60 20.12 -30.21 55.86
N GLY A 61 21.37 -30.50 56.25
CA GLY A 61 22.50 -29.61 56.00
C GLY A 61 22.48 -29.27 54.52
N THR A 62 22.10 -28.02 54.24
CA THR A 62 22.23 -27.41 52.93
C THR A 62 23.68 -27.64 52.52
N SER A 63 23.88 -28.41 51.44
CA SER A 63 25.23 -28.70 50.97
C SER A 63 25.96 -27.36 50.80
N PRO A 64 27.19 -27.18 51.33
CA PRO A 64 27.92 -25.90 51.26
C PRO A 64 28.01 -25.34 49.82
N LEU A 65 27.92 -26.24 48.83
CA LEU A 65 27.86 -25.91 47.40
C LEU A 65 26.60 -25.12 46.98
N VAL A 66 25.46 -25.35 47.65
CA VAL A 66 24.22 -24.60 47.45
C VAL A 66 24.35 -23.20 48.04
N GLU A 67 24.98 -23.07 49.21
CA GLU A 67 25.25 -21.77 49.84
C GLU A 67 26.27 -20.95 49.04
N GLU A 68 27.31 -21.58 48.49
CA GLU A 68 28.32 -20.91 47.65
C GLU A 68 27.77 -20.47 46.29
N GLY A 69 26.85 -21.25 45.70
CA GLY A 69 26.16 -20.90 44.46
C GLY A 69 25.15 -19.75 44.62
N MET A 70 24.35 -19.79 45.70
CA MET A 70 23.37 -18.73 46.01
C MET A 70 24.03 -17.45 46.53
N SER A 71 25.22 -17.54 47.12
CA SER A 71 26.05 -16.39 47.54
C SER A 71 26.93 -15.84 46.40
N SER A 72 26.83 -16.40 45.19
CA SER A 72 27.65 -15.94 44.06
C SER A 72 27.27 -14.51 43.65
N SER A 73 28.27 -13.73 43.26
CA SER A 73 28.07 -12.36 42.75
C SER A 73 27.10 -12.32 41.56
N THR A 74 27.02 -13.39 40.77
CA THR A 74 26.09 -13.55 39.65
C THR A 74 24.64 -13.62 40.12
N PHE A 75 24.36 -14.36 41.19
CA PHE A 75 23.01 -14.47 41.75
C PHE A 75 22.54 -13.14 42.33
N ASN A 76 23.40 -12.46 43.11
CA ASN A 76 23.08 -11.13 43.64
C ASN A 76 22.83 -10.12 42.51
N LYS A 77 23.65 -10.14 41.46
CA LYS A 77 23.47 -9.28 40.29
C LYS A 77 22.15 -9.56 39.55
N ALA A 78 21.79 -10.84 39.37
CA ALA A 78 20.51 -11.21 38.77
C ALA A 78 19.32 -10.72 39.63
N THR A 79 19.42 -10.84 40.95
CA THR A 79 18.41 -10.31 41.89
C THR A 79 18.28 -8.80 41.81
N GLU A 80 19.39 -8.06 41.82
CA GLU A 80 19.41 -6.60 41.68
C GLU A 80 18.77 -6.15 40.35
N LEU A 81 19.11 -6.82 39.24
CA LEU A 81 18.51 -6.56 37.93
C LEU A 81 17.01 -6.84 37.90
N ILE A 82 16.57 -7.90 38.60
CA ILE A 82 15.16 -8.26 38.72
C ILE A 82 14.38 -7.21 39.53
N GLU A 83 14.94 -6.72 40.64
CA GLU A 83 14.32 -5.66 41.42
C GLU A 83 14.22 -4.35 40.62
N GLU A 84 15.26 -4.02 39.85
CA GLU A 84 15.25 -2.85 38.97
C GLU A 84 14.21 -3.03 37.84
N ASP A 85 14.14 -4.21 37.22
CA ASP A 85 13.14 -4.54 36.20
C ASP A 85 11.71 -4.40 36.72
N GLU A 86 11.41 -4.88 37.93
CA GLU A 86 10.09 -4.78 38.54
C GLU A 86 9.71 -3.31 38.85
N LYS A 87 10.68 -2.49 39.25
CA LYS A 87 10.48 -1.05 39.45
C LYS A 87 10.19 -0.34 38.13
N VAL A 88 10.90 -0.68 37.07
CA VAL A 88 10.64 -0.15 35.72
C VAL A 88 9.29 -0.62 35.21
N GLY A 89 8.94 -1.90 35.39
CA GLY A 89 7.65 -2.46 35.01
C GLY A 89 6.48 -1.78 35.72
N THR A 90 6.63 -1.47 37.00
CA THR A 90 5.64 -0.69 37.78
C THR A 90 5.50 0.73 37.21
N SER A 91 6.62 1.35 36.80
CA SER A 91 6.63 2.66 36.16
C SER A 91 5.94 2.64 34.79
N ILE A 92 6.16 1.58 33.98
CA ILE A 92 5.45 1.37 32.70
C ILE A 92 3.95 1.28 32.93
N LYS A 93 3.49 0.45 33.88
CA LYS A 93 2.06 0.31 34.20
C LYS A 93 1.45 1.63 34.61
N LYS A 94 2.16 2.40 35.44
CA LYS A 94 1.75 3.75 35.85
C LYS A 94 1.67 4.72 34.66
N HIS A 95 2.74 4.86 33.87
CA HIS A 95 2.76 5.78 32.73
C HIS A 95 1.71 5.43 31.68
N LEU A 96 1.45 4.13 31.48
CA LEU A 96 0.40 3.65 30.58
C LEU A 96 -1.00 4.01 31.10
N GLN A 97 -1.23 3.87 32.41
CA GLN A 97 -2.48 4.31 33.03
C GLN A 97 -2.64 5.82 32.96
N ASP A 98 -1.60 6.59 33.29
CA ASP A 98 -1.60 8.06 33.18
C ASP A 98 -1.89 8.50 31.74
N LEU A 99 -1.33 7.79 30.75
CA LEU A 99 -1.59 8.03 29.34
C LEU A 99 -3.05 7.71 28.96
N LYS A 100 -3.60 6.60 29.45
CA LYS A 100 -5.01 6.24 29.26
C LYS A 100 -5.94 7.27 29.88
N ASP A 101 -5.66 7.72 31.10
CA ASP A 101 -6.47 8.70 31.80
C ASP A 101 -6.44 10.07 31.08
N GLN A 102 -5.27 10.46 30.56
CA GLN A 102 -5.14 11.64 29.69
C GLN A 102 -5.95 11.54 28.40
N CYS A 103 -6.05 10.34 27.80
CA CYS A 103 -6.84 10.13 26.59
C CYS A 103 -8.35 10.05 26.88
N GLY A 104 -8.75 9.31 27.92
CA GLY A 104 -10.15 9.07 28.29
C GLY A 104 -10.86 10.30 28.86
N GLY A 105 -10.14 11.28 29.39
CA GLY A 105 -10.72 12.56 29.84
C GLY A 105 -11.22 13.46 28.69
N ALA A 106 -10.86 13.16 27.44
CA ALA A 106 -11.12 14.01 26.28
C ALA A 106 -12.39 13.61 25.51
N GLN A 107 -13.57 13.51 26.14
CA GLN A 107 -14.87 13.26 25.48
C GLN A 107 -14.82 12.26 24.29
N LEU A 108 -14.05 11.18 24.41
CA LEU A 108 -14.08 10.09 23.44
C LEU A 108 -15.38 9.32 23.70
N GLY A 109 -16.06 8.84 22.65
CA GLY A 109 -17.30 8.10 22.83
C GLY A 109 -17.08 6.82 23.64
N ASP A 110 -18.16 6.14 24.06
CA ASP A 110 -18.13 4.90 24.86
C ASP A 110 -17.42 3.69 24.16
N HIS A 111 -16.65 3.91 23.10
CA HIS A 111 -15.98 2.87 22.33
C HIS A 111 -14.54 2.71 22.81
N ALA A 112 -14.26 1.59 23.49
CA ALA A 112 -12.93 1.20 23.98
C ALA A 112 -11.83 1.25 22.89
N ASP A 113 -12.21 1.04 21.64
CA ASP A 113 -11.28 1.09 20.52
C ASP A 113 -10.75 2.53 20.28
N GLU A 114 -11.54 3.59 20.55
CA GLU A 114 -11.15 5.00 20.38
C GLU A 114 -9.99 5.40 21.29
N LEU A 115 -10.00 4.87 22.52
CA LEU A 115 -8.95 5.05 23.51
C LEU A 115 -7.64 4.41 23.04
N ASP A 116 -7.69 3.17 22.55
CA ASP A 116 -6.50 2.43 22.09
C ASP A 116 -5.82 3.13 20.89
N CYS A 117 -6.60 3.71 19.98
CA CYS A 117 -6.07 4.49 18.85
C CYS A 117 -5.40 5.79 19.29
N GLU A 118 -5.98 6.52 20.24
CA GLU A 118 -5.39 7.75 20.77
C GLU A 118 -4.07 7.46 21.50
N VAL A 119 -4.05 6.42 22.34
CA VAL A 119 -2.84 5.93 23.02
C VAL A 119 -1.77 5.55 21.99
N THR A 120 -2.14 4.81 20.95
CA THR A 120 -1.21 4.40 19.87
C THR A 120 -0.66 5.62 19.12
N SER A 121 -1.50 6.61 18.81
CA SER A 121 -1.10 7.85 18.12
C SER A 121 -0.09 8.66 18.94
N LEU A 122 -0.31 8.76 20.25
CA LEU A 122 0.60 9.44 21.17
C LEU A 122 1.93 8.69 21.30
N LEU A 123 1.90 7.36 21.35
CA LEU A 123 3.11 6.53 21.39
C LEU A 123 3.94 6.68 20.10
N MET A 124 3.30 6.60 18.93
CA MET A 124 3.96 6.85 17.64
C MET A 124 4.56 8.27 17.58
N CYS A 125 3.89 9.26 18.16
CA CYS A 125 4.39 10.63 18.21
C CYS A 125 5.62 10.75 19.12
N ALA A 126 5.65 10.04 20.25
CA ALA A 126 6.81 9.98 21.14
C ALA A 126 8.01 9.28 20.47
N LEU A 127 7.78 8.15 19.78
CA LEU A 127 8.81 7.48 18.97
C LEU A 127 9.37 8.41 17.90
N ALA A 128 8.50 9.08 17.14
CA ALA A 128 8.91 10.04 16.11
C ALA A 128 9.81 11.15 16.69
N ARG A 129 9.44 11.72 17.86
CA ARG A 129 10.26 12.73 18.55
C ARG A 129 11.63 12.21 18.96
N ARG A 130 11.69 11.00 19.55
CA ARG A 130 12.94 10.36 19.99
C ARG A 130 13.93 10.22 18.85
N ASP A 131 13.42 9.91 17.65
CA ASP A 131 14.22 9.75 16.44
C ASP A 131 14.39 11.03 15.61
N ASN A 132 14.08 12.19 16.23
CA ASN A 132 14.17 13.51 15.60
C ASN A 132 13.36 13.62 14.28
N THR A 133 12.29 12.85 14.16
CA THR A 133 11.39 12.82 13.00
C THR A 133 10.13 13.64 13.30
N HIS A 134 9.91 14.72 12.54
CA HIS A 134 8.82 15.65 12.83
C HIS A 134 7.49 15.25 12.18
N VAL A 135 6.72 14.40 12.86
CA VAL A 135 5.33 14.06 12.48
C VAL A 135 4.34 14.73 13.45
N THR A 136 3.32 15.39 12.91
CA THR A 136 2.29 16.07 13.73
C THR A 136 1.33 15.04 14.32
N LEU A 137 0.93 15.24 15.57
CA LEU A 137 0.02 14.32 16.26
C LEU A 137 -1.32 14.17 15.51
N ASP A 138 -1.87 15.26 14.98
CA ASP A 138 -3.13 15.19 14.22
C ASP A 138 -3.03 14.34 12.95
N PHE A 139 -1.86 14.31 12.32
CA PHE A 139 -1.61 13.45 11.18
C PHE A 139 -1.58 11.98 11.60
N LEU A 140 -0.92 11.65 12.72
CA LEU A 140 -0.90 10.30 13.27
C LEU A 140 -2.29 9.84 13.74
N ARG A 141 -3.09 10.75 14.32
CA ARG A 141 -4.48 10.49 14.69
C ARG A 141 -5.33 10.18 13.47
N ALA A 142 -5.24 11.02 12.42
CA ALA A 142 -5.97 10.79 11.18
C ALA A 142 -5.57 9.44 10.55
N PHE A 143 -4.27 9.15 10.52
CA PHE A 143 -3.72 7.89 10.04
C PHE A 143 -4.25 6.69 10.85
N ASN A 144 -4.10 6.71 12.18
CA ASN A 144 -4.54 5.61 13.03
C ASN A 144 -6.05 5.44 13.02
N ARG A 145 -6.83 6.53 12.89
CA ARG A 145 -8.28 6.41 12.73
C ARG A 145 -8.64 5.71 11.42
N ALA A 146 -7.95 6.04 10.33
CA ALA A 146 -8.15 5.38 9.04
C ALA A 146 -7.67 3.91 9.03
N THR A 147 -6.62 3.56 9.79
CA THR A 147 -6.10 2.19 9.83
C THR A 147 -6.78 1.30 10.87
N VAL A 148 -7.23 1.83 12.01
CA VAL A 148 -7.75 1.07 13.16
C VAL A 148 -9.28 1.05 13.20
N PHE A 149 -10.00 2.14 12.86
CA PHE A 149 -11.47 2.20 12.90
C PHE A 149 -12.15 1.82 11.59
N ARG A 150 -11.70 0.71 11.00
CA ARG A 150 -12.16 0.23 9.69
C ARG A 150 -13.65 -0.12 9.65
N HIS A 151 -14.37 -0.18 10.76
CA HIS A 151 -15.71 -0.77 10.84
C HIS A 151 -16.85 0.21 11.14
N MET A 152 -16.55 1.49 11.43
CA MET A 152 -17.53 2.37 12.11
C MET A 152 -17.88 3.68 11.39
N THR A 153 -17.33 3.97 10.20
CA THR A 153 -17.74 5.15 9.43
C THR A 153 -18.63 4.78 8.24
N PRO A 154 -19.92 5.19 8.24
CA PRO A 154 -20.76 5.07 7.05
C PRO A 154 -20.15 5.91 5.92
N GLY A 155 -19.80 5.27 4.80
CA GLY A 155 -19.19 5.94 3.63
C GLY A 155 -17.65 5.88 3.57
N GLY A 156 -16.98 5.14 4.46
CA GLY A 156 -15.54 4.86 4.32
C GLY A 156 -15.24 3.77 3.29
N LEU A 157 -14.02 3.77 2.74
CA LEU A 157 -13.48 2.66 1.92
C LEU A 157 -13.64 1.32 2.65
N ASP A 158 -13.89 0.26 1.89
CA ASP A 158 -13.92 -1.11 2.43
C ASP A 158 -12.63 -1.37 3.24
N PRO A 159 -12.70 -2.02 4.42
CA PRO A 159 -11.55 -2.29 5.28
C PRO A 159 -10.33 -2.89 4.56
N VAL A 160 -10.56 -3.76 3.58
CA VAL A 160 -9.52 -4.42 2.79
C VAL A 160 -8.95 -3.45 1.76
N GLU A 161 -9.79 -2.60 1.17
CA GLU A 161 -9.38 -1.56 0.22
C GLU A 161 -8.59 -0.44 0.89
N ALA A 162 -9.03 0.04 2.05
CA ALA A 162 -8.32 1.04 2.85
C ALA A 162 -6.96 0.51 3.34
N GLU A 163 -6.90 -0.75 3.82
CA GLU A 163 -5.64 -1.41 4.15
C GLU A 163 -4.74 -1.48 2.93
N SER A 164 -5.25 -1.96 1.81
CA SER A 164 -4.49 -2.07 0.57
C SER A 164 -3.99 -0.69 0.13
N PHE A 165 -4.81 0.35 0.21
CA PHE A 165 -4.43 1.71 -0.14
C PHE A 165 -3.30 2.23 0.74
N ILE A 166 -3.39 2.06 2.06
CA ILE A 166 -2.37 2.50 3.02
C ILE A 166 -1.08 1.70 2.87
N CYS A 167 -1.19 0.37 2.70
CA CYS A 167 -0.07 -0.50 2.35
C CYS A 167 0.65 0.00 1.10
N ARG A 168 -0.10 0.27 0.04
CA ARG A 168 0.45 0.72 -1.25
C ARG A 168 1.09 2.10 -1.13
N ALA A 169 0.45 3.05 -0.46
CA ALA A 169 0.95 4.41 -0.26
C ALA A 169 2.26 4.41 0.55
N LEU A 170 2.40 3.48 1.49
CA LEU A 170 3.60 3.34 2.32
C LEU A 170 4.58 2.29 1.78
N GLY A 171 4.31 1.60 0.67
CA GLY A 171 5.12 0.48 0.19
C GLY A 171 5.29 -0.65 1.22
N LEU A 172 4.25 -0.96 1.99
CA LEU A 172 4.18 -2.05 2.95
C LEU A 172 3.45 -3.24 2.31
N ASP A 173 3.92 -4.47 2.56
CA ASP A 173 3.26 -5.68 2.06
C ASP A 173 1.90 -5.92 2.75
N ARG A 174 1.80 -5.53 4.02
CA ARG A 174 0.58 -5.48 4.85
C ARG A 174 0.72 -4.33 5.85
N VAL A 175 -0.40 -3.76 6.31
CA VAL A 175 -0.37 -2.90 7.49
C VAL A 175 -0.15 -3.88 8.62
N PRO A 176 0.99 -3.85 9.33
CA PRO A 176 1.16 -4.72 10.47
C PRO A 176 -0.05 -4.48 11.35
N VAL A 177 -0.76 -5.56 11.71
CA VAL A 177 -1.80 -5.47 12.71
C VAL A 177 -1.06 -5.05 13.97
N ILE A 178 -1.03 -3.75 14.22
CA ILE A 178 -0.66 -3.19 15.49
C ILE A 178 -1.81 -3.63 16.40
N LYS A 179 -1.76 -4.89 16.84
CA LYS A 179 -2.51 -5.34 18.01
C LYS A 179 -2.19 -4.27 19.03
N SER A 180 -3.22 -3.59 19.55
CA SER A 180 -3.02 -2.43 20.42
C SER A 180 -1.85 -2.72 21.34
N SER A 181 -0.82 -1.88 21.29
CA SER A 181 0.51 -2.14 21.89
C SER A 181 0.40 -2.56 23.36
N LEU A 182 -0.72 -2.21 23.99
CA LEU A 182 -1.27 -2.72 25.24
C LEU A 182 -1.39 -4.26 25.38
N LYS A 183 -1.99 -4.98 24.41
CA LYS A 183 -2.14 -6.45 24.49
C LYS A 183 -0.82 -7.19 24.42
N VAL A 184 0.19 -6.56 23.84
CA VAL A 184 1.52 -7.12 23.68
C VAL A 184 2.29 -7.00 25.00
N LEU A 185 2.12 -5.90 25.74
CA LEU A 185 2.65 -5.74 27.09
C LEU A 185 2.14 -6.81 28.06
N ASP A 186 0.86 -7.17 27.97
CA ASP A 186 0.28 -8.28 28.75
C ASP A 186 0.85 -9.64 28.30
N ALA A 187 1.00 -9.86 26.99
CA ALA A 187 1.52 -11.11 26.41
C ALA A 187 3.01 -11.37 26.74
N ILE A 188 3.82 -10.31 26.84
CA ILE A 188 5.26 -10.39 27.16
C ILE A 188 5.50 -10.55 28.69
N GLY A 189 4.43 -10.58 29.49
CA GLY A 189 4.53 -10.96 30.89
C GLY A 189 5.01 -9.85 31.82
N LEU A 190 4.63 -8.59 31.55
CA LEU A 190 4.68 -7.51 32.56
C LEU A 190 3.90 -7.87 33.85
N ASP A 191 3.02 -8.87 33.77
CA ASP A 191 2.22 -9.36 34.89
C ASP A 191 2.88 -10.50 35.65
N ARG A 192 4.01 -11.05 35.15
CA ARG A 192 4.79 -12.05 35.86
C ARG A 192 5.93 -11.37 36.62
N PRO A 193 5.88 -11.35 37.96
CA PRO A 193 7.01 -10.89 38.77
C PRO A 193 8.21 -11.80 38.50
N LEU A 194 9.32 -11.24 38.07
CA LEU A 194 10.57 -12.01 37.91
C LEU A 194 11.09 -12.49 39.27
N SER A 195 10.77 -11.79 40.36
CA SER A 195 11.05 -12.23 41.73
C SER A 195 10.49 -13.63 42.03
N ASN A 196 9.34 -13.99 41.48
CA ASN A 196 8.77 -15.34 41.65
C ASN A 196 9.63 -16.42 40.98
N LEU A 197 10.36 -16.10 39.91
CA LEU A 197 11.29 -17.05 39.28
C LEU A 197 12.45 -17.38 40.21
N ILE A 198 13.03 -16.37 40.87
CA ILE A 198 14.11 -16.58 41.84
C ILE A 198 13.59 -17.42 43.01
N VAL A 199 12.48 -17.03 43.63
CA VAL A 199 11.92 -17.76 44.79
C VAL A 199 11.63 -19.22 44.42
N THR A 200 11.05 -19.46 43.24
CA THR A 200 10.78 -20.81 42.75
C THR A 200 12.06 -21.60 42.53
N CYS A 201 13.08 -20.97 41.94
CA CYS A 201 14.40 -21.59 41.75
C CYS A 201 15.06 -21.93 43.09
N GLU A 202 15.04 -21.01 44.07
CA GLU A 202 15.55 -21.27 45.41
C GLU A 202 14.85 -22.46 46.07
N GLU A 203 13.51 -22.54 45.96
CA GLU A 203 12.76 -23.66 46.51
C GLU A 203 13.13 -25.00 45.85
N MET A 204 13.33 -25.02 44.53
CA MET A 204 13.77 -26.21 43.81
C MET A 204 15.17 -26.64 44.27
N VAL A 205 16.09 -25.69 44.43
CA VAL A 205 17.44 -25.95 44.92
C VAL A 205 17.42 -26.46 46.37
N LYS A 206 16.64 -25.84 47.27
CA LYS A 206 16.43 -26.29 48.66
C LYS A 206 15.87 -27.71 48.74
N ARG A 207 15.09 -28.15 47.73
CA ARG A 207 14.57 -29.52 47.60
C ARG A 207 15.53 -30.48 46.88
N ASN A 208 16.79 -30.11 46.67
CA ASN A 208 17.80 -30.87 45.92
C ASN A 208 17.41 -31.18 44.46
N ARG A 209 16.56 -30.35 43.83
CA ARG A 209 16.13 -30.49 42.43
C ARG A 209 16.90 -29.57 41.49
N VAL A 210 18.23 -29.61 41.58
CA VAL A 210 19.13 -28.66 40.88
C VAL A 210 18.98 -28.74 39.36
N THR A 211 18.75 -29.92 38.78
CA THR A 211 18.51 -30.06 37.34
C THR A 211 17.20 -29.41 36.90
N GLU A 212 16.13 -29.56 37.70
CA GLU A 212 14.85 -28.89 37.43
C GLU A 212 15.00 -27.38 37.55
N ALA A 213 15.73 -26.89 38.56
CA ALA A 213 16.02 -25.48 38.76
C ALA A 213 16.83 -24.88 37.59
N SER A 214 17.92 -25.53 37.16
CA SER A 214 18.73 -25.10 36.02
C SER A 214 17.92 -25.07 34.72
N LYS A 215 17.11 -26.11 34.47
CA LYS A 215 16.22 -26.13 33.30
C LYS A 215 15.18 -25.02 33.35
N PHE A 216 14.58 -24.79 34.52
CA PHE A 216 13.60 -23.73 34.73
C PHE A 216 14.20 -22.33 34.47
N LEU A 217 15.43 -22.07 34.91
CA LEU A 217 16.15 -20.83 34.62
C LEU A 217 16.41 -20.66 33.11
N TRP A 218 16.86 -21.73 32.43
CA TRP A 218 17.08 -21.72 30.98
C TRP A 218 15.79 -21.43 30.19
N ASP A 219 14.70 -22.13 30.55
CA ASP A 219 13.41 -21.95 29.90
C ASP A 219 12.90 -20.52 30.15
N SER A 220 13.04 -20.00 31.37
CA SER A 220 12.65 -18.63 31.70
C SER A 220 13.48 -17.57 30.97
N ALA A 221 14.81 -17.75 30.88
CA ALA A 221 15.68 -16.85 30.13
C ALA A 221 15.31 -16.82 28.64
N ARG A 222 15.00 -17.98 28.06
CA ARG A 222 14.53 -18.09 26.68
C ARG A 222 13.20 -17.35 26.49
N ASP A 223 12.21 -17.59 27.34
CA ASP A 223 10.90 -16.93 27.26
C ASP A 223 11.02 -15.40 27.38
N ILE A 224 11.92 -14.90 28.24
CA ILE A 224 12.22 -13.46 28.37
C ILE A 224 12.81 -12.90 27.07
N LEU A 225 13.76 -13.59 26.46
CA LEU A 225 14.40 -13.15 25.21
C LEU A 225 13.43 -13.17 24.04
N GLU A 226 12.59 -14.21 23.92
CA GLU A 226 11.56 -14.30 22.88
C GLU A 226 10.56 -13.16 22.99
N GLY A 227 10.06 -12.87 24.19
CA GLY A 227 9.15 -11.75 24.42
C GLY A 227 9.79 -10.37 24.19
N GLN A 228 11.06 -10.20 24.55
CA GLN A 228 11.81 -8.97 24.27
C GLN A 228 12.02 -8.76 22.76
N GLN A 229 12.27 -9.83 22.01
CA GLN A 229 12.38 -9.78 20.56
C GLN A 229 11.04 -9.40 19.92
N GLU A 230 9.92 -9.98 20.35
CA GLU A 230 8.59 -9.64 19.82
C GLU A 230 8.25 -8.16 20.04
N LEU A 231 8.56 -7.60 21.22
CA LEU A 231 8.35 -6.18 21.47
C LEU A 231 9.20 -5.29 20.57
N GLN A 232 10.48 -5.65 20.40
CA GLN A 232 11.42 -4.91 19.57
C GLN A 232 10.94 -4.88 18.11
N GLU A 233 10.52 -6.04 17.57
CA GLU A 233 9.99 -6.15 16.21
C GLU A 233 8.77 -5.24 15.99
N GLN A 234 7.89 -5.13 16.98
CA GLN A 234 6.74 -4.22 16.89
C GLN A 234 7.13 -2.74 16.93
N LEU A 235 8.05 -2.36 17.82
CA LEU A 235 8.55 -0.98 17.88
C LEU A 235 9.27 -0.59 16.58
N ASP A 236 10.04 -1.52 16.00
CA ASP A 236 10.73 -1.30 14.73
C ASP A 236 9.74 -1.15 13.56
N GLU A 237 8.66 -1.94 13.52
CA GLU A 237 7.60 -1.77 12.52
C GLU A 237 6.84 -0.43 12.69
N MET A 238 6.53 -0.01 13.93
CA MET A 238 5.98 1.33 14.18
C MET A 238 6.91 2.44 13.68
N HIS A 239 8.20 2.31 13.97
CA HIS A 239 9.23 3.25 13.54
C HIS A 239 9.31 3.32 12.00
N LYS A 240 9.29 2.16 11.33
CA LYS A 240 9.29 2.07 9.86
C LYS A 240 8.05 2.74 9.24
N ILE A 241 6.87 2.58 9.85
CA ILE A 241 5.66 3.29 9.44
C ILE A 241 5.85 4.80 9.59
N ILE A 242 6.38 5.28 10.72
CA ILE A 242 6.65 6.71 10.96
C ILE A 242 7.61 7.26 9.91
N GLN A 243 8.69 6.57 9.59
CA GLN A 243 9.65 6.98 8.56
C GLN A 243 8.99 7.10 7.19
N LYS A 244 8.17 6.12 6.80
CA LYS A 244 7.44 6.11 5.52
C LYS A 244 6.40 7.22 5.45
N LEU A 245 5.67 7.46 6.54
CA LEU A 245 4.74 8.58 6.66
C LEU A 245 5.45 9.93 6.55
N PHE A 246 6.64 10.05 7.14
CA PHE A 246 7.46 11.24 7.02
C PHE A 246 7.95 11.47 5.58
N GLN A 247 8.41 10.40 4.91
CA GLN A 247 8.78 10.44 3.48
C GLN A 247 7.60 10.86 2.62
N MET A 248 6.41 10.28 2.85
CA MET A 248 5.17 10.63 2.14
C MET A 248 4.79 12.10 2.38
N LYS A 249 4.84 12.58 3.63
CA LYS A 249 4.60 13.99 3.96
C LYS A 249 5.61 14.91 3.27
N HIS A 250 6.87 14.52 3.18
CA HIS A 250 7.91 15.28 2.49
C HIS A 250 7.69 15.30 0.97
N LEU A 251 7.29 14.18 0.37
CA LEU A 251 6.86 14.11 -1.02
C LEU A 251 5.66 15.04 -1.27
N MET A 252 4.63 15.00 -0.40
CA MET A 252 3.47 15.90 -0.47
C MET A 252 3.84 17.38 -0.28
N LYS A 253 4.83 17.69 0.57
CA LYS A 253 5.30 19.06 0.80
C LYS A 253 6.19 19.58 -0.33
N ASN A 254 6.95 18.69 -0.98
CA ASN A 254 7.78 18.98 -2.15
C ASN A 254 6.97 19.04 -3.45
N LEU A 255 5.76 18.48 -3.47
CA LEU A 255 4.70 18.88 -4.40
C LEU A 255 4.21 20.33 -4.13
N GLY A 256 4.89 21.08 -3.25
CA GLY A 256 5.13 22.50 -3.41
C GLY A 256 3.90 23.35 -3.70
N GLY A 257 2.97 23.45 -2.74
CA GLY A 257 1.92 24.47 -2.81
C GLY A 257 0.88 24.27 -3.92
N TYR A 258 0.87 23.14 -4.63
CA TYR A 258 -0.37 22.57 -5.17
C TYR A 258 -1.19 22.08 -3.97
N SER A 259 -1.67 23.04 -3.19
CA SER A 259 -2.95 22.87 -2.50
C SER A 259 -3.89 22.24 -3.52
N LEU A 260 -4.78 21.36 -3.07
CA LEU A 260 -6.06 21.11 -3.73
C LEU A 260 -6.89 22.41 -3.83
N ARG A 261 -6.28 23.54 -4.23
CA ARG A 261 -6.88 24.55 -5.08
C ARG A 261 -7.13 23.88 -6.42
N ILE A 262 -8.16 23.05 -6.42
CA ILE A 262 -9.00 22.86 -7.59
C ILE A 262 -9.36 24.30 -8.01
N ASN A 263 -8.63 24.80 -9.01
CA ASN A 263 -9.01 25.78 -10.01
C ASN A 263 -10.20 26.72 -9.72
N GLN A 264 -10.22 27.42 -8.59
CA GLN A 264 -11.17 28.53 -8.43
C GLN A 264 -10.80 29.71 -9.35
N ASP A 265 -9.53 29.86 -9.72
CA ASP A 265 -9.07 30.91 -10.64
C ASP A 265 -9.29 30.53 -12.12
N TYR A 266 -9.26 29.24 -12.47
CA TYR A 266 -9.60 28.79 -13.84
C TYR A 266 -11.12 28.87 -14.12
N CYS A 267 -11.96 28.72 -13.09
CA CYS A 267 -13.40 28.98 -13.19
C CYS A 267 -13.72 30.49 -13.29
N ASN A 268 -12.86 31.36 -12.76
CA ASN A 268 -13.11 32.81 -12.79
C ASN A 268 -12.72 33.48 -14.12
N GLU A 269 -11.76 32.92 -14.88
CA GLU A 269 -11.43 33.43 -16.22
C GLU A 269 -12.39 32.94 -17.31
N ILE A 270 -13.21 31.92 -17.04
CA ILE A 270 -14.33 31.48 -17.90
C ILE A 270 -15.68 32.04 -17.39
N SER A 271 -15.72 32.62 -16.19
CA SER A 271 -16.91 33.32 -15.64
C SER A 271 -16.96 34.76 -16.14
N GLY A 272 -17.08 34.88 -17.46
CA GLY A 272 -17.42 36.10 -18.16
C GLY A 272 -18.39 35.73 -19.26
N ASP A 273 -19.65 35.49 -18.87
CA ASP A 273 -20.87 35.37 -19.69
C ASP A 273 -21.53 33.96 -19.69
N ASN A 274 -22.51 33.83 -18.79
CA ASN A 274 -23.74 33.05 -18.83
C ASN A 274 -23.77 31.56 -19.25
N THR A 275 -24.35 30.78 -18.33
CA THR A 275 -24.94 29.42 -18.46
C THR A 275 -23.98 28.24 -18.58
N VAL A 276 -23.38 27.85 -17.45
CA VAL A 276 -22.88 26.48 -17.24
C VAL A 276 -23.84 25.77 -16.28
N ASP A 277 -24.33 24.61 -16.73
CA ASP A 277 -25.24 23.70 -16.02
C ASP A 277 -24.53 23.08 -14.79
N PRO A 278 -25.06 23.20 -13.55
CA PRO A 278 -24.43 22.74 -12.32
C PRO A 278 -24.32 21.20 -12.16
N ARG A 279 -24.59 20.42 -13.22
CA ARG A 279 -24.62 18.95 -13.18
C ARG A 279 -23.25 18.24 -13.24
N THR A 280 -22.15 18.94 -13.47
CA THR A 280 -20.84 18.27 -13.70
C THR A 280 -19.96 18.09 -12.46
N GLU A 281 -20.23 18.77 -11.35
CA GLU A 281 -19.40 18.66 -10.13
C GLU A 281 -20.05 17.88 -8.98
N GLU A 282 -21.37 17.72 -8.93
CA GLU A 282 -22.06 17.15 -7.76
C GLU A 282 -22.47 15.66 -7.88
N GLU A 283 -22.42 15.04 -9.08
CA GLU A 283 -22.87 13.64 -9.28
C GLU A 283 -21.75 12.63 -9.61
N ALA A 284 -20.52 13.06 -9.89
CA ALA A 284 -19.39 12.16 -10.21
C ALA A 284 -18.63 11.63 -8.97
N HIS A 285 -19.35 11.39 -7.86
CA HIS A 285 -18.84 10.76 -6.64
C HIS A 285 -19.11 9.23 -6.59
N GLY A 286 -19.32 8.62 -7.76
CA GLY A 286 -19.50 7.17 -7.92
C GLY A 286 -18.19 6.38 -8.11
N ASN A 287 -18.33 5.05 -8.08
CA ASN A 287 -17.25 4.05 -8.21
C ASN A 287 -16.31 4.25 -9.43
N GLU A 288 -16.76 4.98 -10.46
CA GLU A 288 -16.00 5.29 -11.68
C GLU A 288 -14.68 6.04 -11.43
N PHE A 289 -14.67 6.97 -10.47
CA PHE A 289 -13.44 7.69 -10.12
C PHE A 289 -12.43 6.77 -9.44
N THR A 290 -12.91 5.73 -8.75
CA THR A 290 -12.09 4.70 -8.10
C THR A 290 -11.39 3.83 -9.15
N ASP A 291 -12.08 3.46 -10.24
CA ASP A 291 -11.51 2.67 -11.32
C ASP A 291 -10.52 3.47 -12.18
N LEU A 292 -10.83 4.74 -12.44
CA LEU A 292 -9.88 5.68 -13.05
C LEU A 292 -8.61 5.81 -12.19
N GLN A 293 -8.77 6.00 -10.88
CA GLN A 293 -7.66 6.03 -9.93
C GLN A 293 -6.89 4.71 -9.89
N PHE A 294 -7.54 3.58 -10.08
CA PHE A 294 -6.90 2.28 -10.15
C PHE A 294 -6.00 2.15 -11.38
N SER A 295 -6.50 2.50 -12.56
CA SER A 295 -5.74 2.50 -13.82
C SER A 295 -4.56 3.48 -13.79
N LEU A 296 -4.79 4.68 -13.24
CA LEU A 296 -3.75 5.70 -13.08
C LEU A 296 -2.74 5.35 -11.97
N GLY A 297 -3.19 4.71 -10.88
CA GLY A 297 -2.33 4.20 -9.82
C GLY A 297 -1.37 3.12 -10.32
N ARG A 298 -1.77 2.35 -11.34
CA ARG A 298 -0.88 1.41 -12.04
C ARG A 298 0.16 2.13 -12.89
N LEU A 299 -0.20 3.22 -13.57
CA LEU A 299 0.76 4.04 -14.32
C LEU A 299 1.90 4.51 -13.41
N ILE A 300 1.59 4.97 -12.19
CA ILE A 300 2.61 5.38 -11.20
C ILE A 300 3.60 4.25 -10.88
N ARG A 301 3.16 2.99 -10.86
CA ARG A 301 4.00 1.82 -10.53
C ARG A 301 4.89 1.36 -11.68
N ILE A 302 4.39 1.43 -12.92
CA ILE A 302 5.11 0.98 -14.11
C ILE A 302 6.20 1.99 -14.45
N LEU A 303 5.95 3.28 -14.21
CA LEU A 303 6.94 4.29 -14.45
C LEU A 303 8.15 4.08 -13.52
N PRO A 304 9.36 3.81 -14.05
CA PRO A 304 10.52 3.50 -13.22
C PRO A 304 10.85 4.67 -12.27
N ASP A 305 11.20 4.34 -11.03
CA ASP A 305 11.65 5.27 -9.99
C ASP A 305 12.85 6.07 -10.50
N SER A 306 12.68 7.38 -10.66
CA SER A 306 13.66 8.30 -11.20
C SER A 306 14.80 8.57 -10.20
N ARG A 307 15.79 7.68 -10.18
CA ARG A 307 17.17 8.02 -9.78
C ARG A 307 18.12 8.09 -10.98
N THR A 308 17.64 7.85 -12.20
CA THR A 308 18.43 8.07 -13.42
C THR A 308 18.26 9.52 -13.90
N PRO A 309 19.35 10.22 -14.27
CA PRO A 309 19.31 11.67 -14.57
C PRO A 309 18.66 12.06 -15.89
N ASP A 310 18.33 11.09 -16.74
CA ASP A 310 17.74 11.38 -18.04
C ASP A 310 16.22 11.45 -17.90
N GLY A 311 15.67 12.65 -18.07
CA GLY A 311 14.24 12.92 -18.19
C GLY A 311 13.65 12.20 -19.41
N SER A 312 13.50 10.89 -19.30
CA SER A 312 13.16 10.02 -20.42
C SER A 312 11.76 10.34 -20.93
N HIS A 313 11.71 10.58 -22.24
CA HIS A 313 10.46 10.63 -22.98
C HIS A 313 9.88 9.23 -23.08
N ILE A 314 8.57 9.08 -22.85
CA ILE A 314 7.89 7.79 -22.91
C ILE A 314 6.69 7.81 -23.85
N HIS A 315 6.24 6.64 -24.27
CA HIS A 315 5.04 6.49 -25.08
C HIS A 315 3.94 5.84 -24.24
N ILE A 316 2.77 6.46 -24.15
CA ILE A 316 1.61 5.91 -23.45
C ILE A 316 0.55 5.58 -24.48
N VAL A 317 0.08 4.33 -24.53
CA VAL A 317 -0.98 3.90 -25.44
C VAL A 317 -2.26 3.66 -24.65
N ILE A 318 -3.31 4.43 -24.91
CA ILE A 318 -4.63 4.21 -24.35
C ILE A 318 -5.41 3.31 -25.30
N VAL A 319 -5.79 2.12 -24.82
CA VAL A 319 -6.60 1.15 -25.56
C VAL A 319 -8.00 1.12 -24.95
N ALA A 320 -9.00 1.50 -25.74
CA ALA A 320 -10.37 1.60 -25.25
C ALA A 320 -11.40 1.44 -26.37
N HIS A 321 -12.64 1.23 -25.97
CA HIS A 321 -13.76 1.64 -26.82
C HIS A 321 -13.97 3.14 -26.68
N GLY A 322 -14.27 3.79 -27.79
CA GLY A 322 -14.58 5.20 -27.80
C GLY A 322 -15.77 5.51 -28.71
N ARG A 323 -16.34 6.69 -28.48
CA ARG A 323 -17.28 7.34 -29.39
C ARG A 323 -16.99 8.82 -29.44
N ILE A 324 -17.34 9.46 -30.56
CA ILE A 324 -17.34 10.92 -30.66
C ILE A 324 -18.74 11.45 -30.37
N ASP A 325 -18.80 12.56 -29.64
CA ASP A 325 -20.03 13.31 -29.39
C ASP A 325 -20.15 14.52 -30.33
N ASP A 326 -21.32 15.16 -30.35
CA ASP A 326 -21.57 16.37 -31.16
C ASP A 326 -21.06 17.68 -30.52
N ARG A 327 -20.56 17.59 -29.28
CA ARG A 327 -19.88 18.68 -28.59
C ARG A 327 -18.47 18.83 -29.14
N PHE A 328 -18.04 20.07 -29.33
CA PHE A 328 -16.70 20.39 -29.79
C PHE A 328 -15.86 20.98 -28.65
N MET A 329 -14.58 20.63 -28.62
CA MET A 329 -13.59 21.11 -27.67
C MET A 329 -12.29 21.50 -28.39
N PRO A 330 -11.52 22.48 -27.91
CA PRO A 330 -10.23 22.81 -28.50
C PRO A 330 -9.27 21.61 -28.44
N ALA A 331 -8.58 21.26 -29.53
CA ALA A 331 -7.61 20.15 -29.51
C ALA A 331 -6.52 20.28 -28.43
N GLY A 332 -6.22 21.52 -28.03
CA GLY A 332 -5.29 21.85 -26.93
C GLY A 332 -5.63 21.20 -25.58
N VAL A 333 -6.89 20.85 -25.32
CA VAL A 333 -7.28 20.15 -24.08
C VAL A 333 -6.71 18.73 -23.99
N LEU A 334 -6.34 18.15 -25.13
CA LEU A 334 -5.66 16.84 -25.20
C LEU A 334 -4.13 16.98 -25.15
N VAL A 335 -3.60 18.18 -24.96
CA VAL A 335 -2.17 18.46 -24.76
C VAL A 335 -1.99 19.56 -23.70
N PRO A 336 -2.53 19.34 -22.47
CA PRO A 336 -2.79 20.42 -21.51
C PRO A 336 -1.52 21.10 -20.97
N THR A 337 -0.39 20.41 -20.97
CA THR A 337 0.91 20.97 -20.56
C THR A 337 2.04 20.44 -21.44
N ASP A 338 3.25 20.98 -21.27
CA ASP A 338 4.42 20.60 -22.08
C ASP A 338 4.96 19.19 -21.80
N ASN A 339 4.51 18.55 -20.71
CA ASN A 339 4.87 17.17 -20.45
C ASN A 339 4.08 16.16 -21.30
N ILE A 340 2.96 16.56 -21.91
CA ILE A 340 2.28 15.80 -22.97
C ILE A 340 2.75 16.40 -24.29
N THR A 341 3.82 15.84 -24.85
CA THR A 341 4.40 16.33 -26.10
C THR A 341 3.42 16.30 -27.27
N ASP A 342 2.56 15.28 -27.31
CA ASP A 342 1.44 15.20 -28.25
C ASP A 342 0.43 14.14 -27.79
N THR A 343 -0.79 14.23 -28.33
CA THR A 343 -1.78 13.16 -28.31
C THR A 343 -2.07 12.78 -29.75
N ILE A 344 -1.82 11.51 -30.10
CA ILE A 344 -1.91 10.99 -31.46
C ILE A 344 -3.15 10.11 -31.60
N LEU A 345 -4.03 10.48 -32.53
CA LEU A 345 -5.24 9.75 -32.88
C LEU A 345 -5.03 8.92 -34.16
N TYR A 346 -5.31 7.62 -34.14
CA TYR A 346 -4.97 6.75 -35.29
C TYR A 346 -6.12 6.53 -36.28
N SER A 347 -7.35 6.54 -35.80
CA SER A 347 -8.56 6.40 -36.61
C SER A 347 -9.09 7.78 -37.05
N PRO A 348 -9.62 7.91 -38.28
CA PRO A 348 -10.46 9.04 -38.70
C PRO A 348 -11.71 9.20 -37.83
N TRP A 349 -12.36 10.36 -37.91
CA TRP A 349 -13.69 10.53 -37.33
C TRP A 349 -14.68 9.58 -37.97
N ASN A 350 -15.58 9.05 -37.14
CA ASN A 350 -16.59 8.06 -37.54
C ASN A 350 -16.00 6.76 -38.10
N CYS A 351 -14.83 6.37 -37.57
CA CYS A 351 -14.16 5.14 -37.93
C CYS A 351 -14.01 4.23 -36.70
N SER A 352 -14.31 2.94 -36.87
CA SER A 352 -13.97 1.92 -35.89
C SER A 352 -12.60 1.32 -36.22
N ILE A 353 -11.89 0.79 -35.22
CA ILE A 353 -10.65 0.05 -35.44
C ILE A 353 -10.88 -1.43 -35.15
N ASP A 354 -10.20 -2.30 -35.89
CA ASP A 354 -10.22 -3.73 -35.63
C ASP A 354 -9.10 -4.15 -34.63
N PRO A 355 -9.11 -5.41 -34.17
CA PRO A 355 -8.09 -5.92 -33.27
C PRO A 355 -6.65 -5.79 -33.80
N ARG A 356 -6.45 -5.91 -35.12
CA ARG A 356 -5.12 -5.85 -35.73
C ARG A 356 -4.59 -4.41 -35.70
N ALA A 357 -5.43 -3.43 -36.01
CA ALA A 357 -5.09 -2.02 -35.91
C ALA A 357 -4.76 -1.62 -34.48
N ALA A 358 -5.59 -2.01 -33.52
CA ALA A 358 -5.34 -1.72 -32.11
C ALA A 358 -4.00 -2.32 -31.64
N PHE A 359 -3.72 -3.58 -32.00
CA PHE A 359 -2.44 -4.23 -31.73
C PHE A 359 -1.25 -3.50 -32.37
N ALA A 360 -1.36 -3.09 -33.63
CA ALA A 360 -0.31 -2.37 -34.35
C ALA A 360 0.04 -1.03 -33.70
N ILE A 361 -0.98 -0.28 -33.27
CA ILE A 361 -0.84 1.00 -32.58
C ILE A 361 -0.12 0.78 -31.24
N ALA A 362 -0.54 -0.27 -30.51
CA ALA A 362 0.03 -0.61 -29.22
C ALA A 362 1.52 -0.96 -29.29
N GLN A 363 1.94 -1.66 -30.34
CA GLN A 363 3.36 -1.94 -30.59
C GLN A 363 4.11 -0.74 -31.19
N GLY A 364 3.41 0.26 -31.73
CA GLY A 364 4.05 1.37 -32.45
C GLY A 364 4.52 1.02 -33.85
N ASN A 365 4.07 -0.10 -34.41
CA ASN A 365 4.47 -0.61 -35.72
C ASN A 365 3.59 -0.11 -36.87
N ILE A 366 2.53 0.63 -36.58
CA ILE A 366 1.61 1.13 -37.60
C ILE A 366 2.16 2.38 -38.31
N GLN A 367 2.38 2.28 -39.62
CA GLN A 367 2.60 3.44 -40.48
C GLN A 367 1.29 3.90 -41.12
N VAL A 368 1.29 5.10 -41.69
CA VAL A 368 0.11 5.63 -42.41
C VAL A 368 -0.25 4.75 -43.61
N THR A 369 0.76 4.21 -44.30
CA THR A 369 0.60 3.33 -45.47
C THR A 369 0.08 1.94 -45.14
N ASP A 370 0.18 1.51 -43.88
CA ASP A 370 -0.25 0.17 -43.47
C ASP A 370 -1.76 0.12 -43.22
N ARG A 371 -2.42 1.29 -43.12
CA ARG A 371 -3.84 1.43 -42.80
C ARG A 371 -4.69 1.05 -44.01
N GLU A 372 -5.54 0.06 -43.82
CA GLU A 372 -6.56 -0.33 -44.79
C GLU A 372 -7.94 0.04 -44.24
N PHE A 373 -8.77 0.68 -45.07
CA PHE A 373 -10.13 1.06 -44.68
C PHE A 373 -11.13 0.15 -45.38
N GLN A 374 -11.84 -0.66 -44.60
CA GLN A 374 -12.90 -1.54 -45.09
C GLN A 374 -14.24 -0.83 -44.94
N ASN A 375 -14.94 -0.63 -46.06
CA ASN A 375 -16.29 -0.06 -46.11
C ASN A 375 -17.09 -0.76 -47.23
N MET A 376 -18.39 -1.02 -46.99
CA MET A 376 -19.30 -1.50 -48.03
C MET A 376 -19.55 -0.48 -49.16
N ALA A 377 -19.18 0.79 -48.98
CA ALA A 377 -19.47 1.90 -49.89
C ALA A 377 -18.26 2.46 -50.68
N ASN A 378 -17.06 1.85 -50.61
CA ASN A 378 -15.85 2.24 -51.38
C ASN A 378 -15.35 3.70 -51.20
N CYS A 379 -15.55 4.33 -50.04
CA CYS A 379 -14.94 5.63 -49.74
C CYS A 379 -13.64 5.43 -48.94
N GLU A 380 -12.48 5.49 -49.60
CA GLU A 380 -11.22 5.78 -48.90
C GLU A 380 -11.27 7.22 -48.38
N PRO A 381 -10.70 7.51 -47.20
CA PRO A 381 -10.48 8.90 -46.81
C PRO A 381 -9.51 9.54 -47.82
N ASP A 382 -10.06 10.36 -48.73
CA ASP A 382 -9.31 11.22 -49.65
C ASP A 382 -8.20 11.98 -48.88
N PRO A 383 -7.02 12.20 -49.50
CA PRO A 383 -5.73 12.05 -48.85
C PRO A 383 -5.65 12.75 -47.50
N LEU A 384 -5.32 11.94 -46.48
CA LEU A 384 -5.14 12.37 -45.11
C LEU A 384 -4.16 13.56 -45.04
N PRO A 385 -4.56 14.73 -44.50
CA PRO A 385 -3.68 15.89 -44.40
C PRO A 385 -2.40 15.59 -43.61
N GLN A 386 -1.29 16.24 -43.91
CA GLN A 386 -0.07 16.02 -43.14
C GLN A 386 -0.28 16.40 -41.67
N ARG A 387 0.07 15.50 -40.74
CA ARG A 387 -0.13 15.64 -39.27
C ARG A 387 -1.58 15.71 -38.79
N TRP A 388 -2.54 15.26 -39.60
CA TRP A 388 -3.95 15.20 -39.20
C TRP A 388 -4.18 14.52 -37.84
N ASN A 389 -3.37 13.52 -37.50
CA ASN A 389 -3.45 12.76 -36.26
C ASN A 389 -2.88 13.44 -35.01
N SER A 390 -2.21 14.60 -35.13
CA SER A 390 -1.53 15.29 -34.02
C SER A 390 -2.45 16.32 -33.38
N MET A 391 -2.75 16.15 -32.09
CA MET A 391 -3.57 17.13 -31.35
C MET A 391 -2.78 18.39 -31.01
N ARG A 392 -1.47 18.32 -30.77
CA ARG A 392 -0.62 19.51 -30.61
C ARG A 392 -0.49 20.31 -31.91
N GLY A 393 -0.49 19.63 -33.05
CA GLY A 393 -0.43 20.24 -34.37
C GLY A 393 -1.77 20.79 -34.86
N SER A 394 -2.88 20.50 -34.17
CA SER A 394 -4.21 20.96 -34.56
C SER A 394 -4.51 22.35 -33.98
N HIS A 395 -5.06 23.22 -34.82
CA HIS A 395 -5.55 24.55 -34.43
C HIS A 395 -7.07 24.64 -34.44
N HIS A 396 -7.74 23.50 -34.58
CA HIS A 396 -9.19 23.45 -34.67
C HIS A 396 -9.79 22.81 -33.44
N ASP A 397 -11.03 23.16 -33.17
CA ASP A 397 -11.85 22.37 -32.27
C ASP A 397 -12.01 20.97 -32.84
N ILE A 398 -12.29 19.99 -31.98
CA ILE A 398 -12.50 18.59 -32.33
C ILE A 398 -13.73 18.08 -31.59
N PRO A 399 -14.41 17.03 -32.10
CA PRO A 399 -15.44 16.35 -31.35
C PRO A 399 -14.93 15.86 -29.99
N GLU A 400 -15.77 15.95 -28.97
CA GLU A 400 -15.49 15.36 -27.66
C GLU A 400 -15.35 13.84 -27.82
N ILE A 401 -14.24 13.31 -27.34
CA ILE A 401 -13.95 11.87 -27.37
C ILE A 401 -14.33 11.29 -26.03
N LEU A 402 -15.29 10.38 -26.06
CA LEU A 402 -15.83 9.70 -24.89
C LEU A 402 -15.35 8.25 -24.90
N LEU A 403 -14.70 7.81 -23.82
CA LEU A 403 -14.21 6.44 -23.68
C LEU A 403 -15.19 5.62 -22.85
N SER A 404 -15.42 4.36 -23.22
CA SER A 404 -16.29 3.43 -22.48
C SER A 404 -15.49 2.38 -21.72
N PRO A 405 -16.08 1.78 -20.67
CA PRO A 405 -15.42 0.69 -19.96
C PRO A 405 -15.25 -0.51 -20.88
N LEU A 406 -14.26 -1.33 -20.55
CA LEU A 406 -14.12 -2.66 -21.12
C LEU A 406 -14.87 -3.64 -20.22
N THR A 407 -15.71 -4.48 -20.82
CA THR A 407 -16.54 -5.44 -20.09
C THR A 407 -15.71 -6.64 -19.57
N PRO A 408 -16.01 -7.16 -18.38
CA PRO A 408 -15.18 -8.14 -17.67
C PRO A 408 -15.17 -9.54 -18.32
N GLU A 409 -16.24 -9.93 -19.02
CA GLU A 409 -16.37 -11.29 -19.60
C GLU A 409 -15.38 -11.59 -20.73
N GLU A 410 -14.86 -10.58 -21.44
CA GLU A 410 -14.18 -10.85 -22.70
C GLU A 410 -12.66 -10.95 -22.54
N ALA A 411 -12.01 -10.14 -21.68
CA ALA A 411 -10.55 -9.98 -21.67
C ALA A 411 -9.88 -10.24 -20.32
N TRP A 412 -10.62 -10.24 -19.21
CA TRP A 412 -10.05 -10.04 -17.87
C TRP A 412 -9.08 -11.15 -17.40
N ILE A 413 -9.39 -12.44 -17.62
CA ILE A 413 -8.53 -13.54 -17.15
C ILE A 413 -7.19 -13.57 -17.90
N GLY A 414 -7.21 -13.37 -19.21
CA GLY A 414 -5.99 -13.26 -20.01
C GLY A 414 -5.20 -12.00 -19.67
N PHE A 415 -5.91 -10.93 -19.33
CA PHE A 415 -5.36 -9.62 -19.00
C PHE A 415 -4.70 -9.59 -17.61
N GLU A 416 -5.35 -10.09 -16.56
CA GLU A 416 -4.77 -10.16 -15.21
C GLU A 416 -3.49 -10.99 -15.20
N TRP A 417 -3.49 -12.13 -15.90
CA TRP A 417 -2.32 -13.00 -16.03
C TRP A 417 -1.18 -12.28 -16.76
N PHE A 418 -1.47 -11.63 -17.89
CA PHE A 418 -0.47 -10.93 -18.69
C PHE A 418 0.09 -9.67 -17.99
N PHE A 419 -0.73 -8.94 -17.23
CA PHE A 419 -0.32 -7.74 -16.48
C PHE A 419 0.44 -8.05 -15.18
N ARG A 420 0.12 -9.16 -14.49
CA ARG A 420 0.81 -9.54 -13.24
C ARG A 420 2.25 -9.97 -13.46
N ASP A 421 2.52 -10.68 -14.56
CA ASP A 421 3.79 -11.39 -14.73
C ASP A 421 4.79 -10.70 -15.68
N ILE A 422 4.35 -9.80 -16.57
CA ILE A 422 5.22 -9.28 -17.66
C ILE A 422 5.53 -7.79 -17.55
N GLY A 423 4.64 -6.96 -17.00
CA GLY A 423 4.79 -5.50 -17.06
C GLY A 423 4.71 -5.04 -18.52
N ILE A 424 3.66 -4.30 -18.90
CA ILE A 424 3.44 -4.01 -20.32
C ILE A 424 4.29 -2.81 -20.77
N GLU A 425 5.60 -3.02 -20.78
CA GLU A 425 6.53 -2.30 -21.63
C GLU A 425 6.67 -3.13 -22.92
N ILE A 426 6.05 -2.67 -23.99
CA ILE A 426 6.31 -3.20 -25.32
C ILE A 426 7.15 -2.17 -26.04
N GLU A 427 8.43 -2.48 -26.27
CA GLU A 427 9.32 -1.65 -27.09
C GLU A 427 9.25 -0.16 -26.68
N ASP A 428 9.43 0.12 -25.38
CA ASP A 428 9.40 1.46 -24.76
C ASP A 428 8.01 2.15 -24.68
N ARG A 429 6.92 1.38 -24.86
CA ARG A 429 5.53 1.86 -24.74
C ARG A 429 4.81 1.27 -23.55
N ILE A 430 4.11 2.11 -22.80
CA ILE A 430 3.23 1.75 -21.68
C ILE A 430 1.80 1.68 -22.17
N ILE A 431 1.18 0.51 -22.09
CA ILE A 431 -0.21 0.32 -22.51
C ILE A 431 -1.15 0.49 -21.31
N ILE A 432 -2.14 1.36 -21.45
CA ILE A 432 -3.16 1.67 -20.45
C ILE A 432 -4.53 1.30 -21.00
N PHE A 433 -5.33 0.65 -20.17
CA PHE A 433 -6.74 0.40 -20.41
C PHE A 433 -7.52 1.23 -19.37
N PRO A 434 -8.33 2.20 -19.81
CA PRO A 434 -8.70 3.34 -18.97
C PRO A 434 -9.55 2.98 -17.75
N TYR A 435 -10.54 2.09 -17.86
CA TYR A 435 -11.28 1.54 -16.72
C TYR A 435 -12.06 0.28 -17.13
N LEU A 436 -12.21 -0.63 -16.17
CA LEU A 436 -12.75 -1.98 -16.32
C LEU A 436 -13.90 -2.09 -15.32
N ASP A 437 -15.12 -2.39 -15.79
CA ASP A 437 -16.27 -2.58 -14.89
C ASP A 437 -16.16 -3.99 -14.26
N PRO A 438 -15.99 -4.11 -12.93
CA PRO A 438 -15.75 -5.39 -12.29
C PRO A 438 -17.03 -6.21 -12.04
N GLN A 439 -18.24 -5.70 -12.37
CA GLN A 439 -19.47 -6.45 -12.17
C GLN A 439 -20.28 -6.57 -13.45
N ASP A 440 -20.71 -7.79 -13.78
CA ASP A 440 -21.73 -8.12 -14.81
C ASP A 440 -23.12 -7.52 -14.49
N GLN A 441 -23.17 -6.25 -14.08
CA GLN A 441 -24.42 -5.55 -14.02
C GLN A 441 -24.82 -5.26 -15.46
N VAL A 442 -25.81 -6.03 -15.94
CA VAL A 442 -26.49 -5.90 -17.24
C VAL A 442 -27.07 -4.48 -17.50
N ASN A 443 -26.93 -3.58 -16.53
CA ASN A 443 -27.27 -2.16 -16.62
C ASN A 443 -26.05 -1.25 -16.42
N ALA A 444 -24.83 -1.71 -16.75
CA ALA A 444 -23.63 -0.88 -16.83
C ALA A 444 -24.04 0.35 -17.63
N SER A 445 -24.16 1.45 -16.92
CA SER A 445 -24.64 2.69 -17.46
C SER A 445 -23.73 3.08 -18.63
N GLU A 446 -24.26 3.83 -19.60
CA GLU A 446 -23.48 4.44 -20.67
C GLU A 446 -22.52 5.52 -20.11
N ASP A 447 -21.91 5.29 -18.96
CA ASP A 447 -21.03 6.19 -18.24
C ASP A 447 -19.72 6.23 -18.99
N LEU A 448 -19.66 7.21 -19.88
CA LEU A 448 -18.50 7.47 -20.70
C LEU A 448 -17.70 8.58 -20.07
N ILE A 449 -16.39 8.35 -20.00
CA ILE A 449 -15.47 9.33 -19.44
C ILE A 449 -14.80 10.07 -20.61
N PRO A 450 -14.83 11.41 -20.62
CA PRO A 450 -14.10 12.20 -21.61
C PRO A 450 -12.59 11.91 -21.59
N LEU A 451 -12.00 11.73 -22.77
CA LEU A 451 -10.56 11.52 -22.95
C LEU A 451 -9.73 12.64 -22.31
N SER A 452 -10.23 13.87 -22.34
CA SER A 452 -9.59 15.05 -21.74
C SER A 452 -9.32 14.85 -20.23
N ILE A 453 -10.19 14.14 -19.52
CA ILE A 453 -10.00 13.82 -18.09
C ILE A 453 -8.81 12.86 -17.92
N PHE A 454 -8.72 11.81 -18.75
CA PHE A 454 -7.58 10.88 -18.72
C PHE A 454 -6.26 11.59 -19.02
N ILE A 455 -6.22 12.40 -20.07
CA ILE A 455 -5.02 13.13 -20.47
C ILE A 455 -4.58 14.10 -19.36
N SER A 456 -5.53 14.83 -18.77
CA SER A 456 -5.27 15.74 -17.64
C SER A 456 -4.60 15.00 -16.47
N LYS A 457 -5.14 13.84 -16.08
CA LYS A 457 -4.56 13.04 -15.00
C LYS A 457 -3.21 12.41 -15.33
N ILE A 458 -3.02 11.96 -16.57
CA ILE A 458 -1.72 11.47 -17.04
C ILE A 458 -0.69 12.60 -17.00
N SER A 459 -1.06 13.81 -17.43
CA SER A 459 -0.24 15.01 -17.33
C SER A 459 0.16 15.29 -15.88
N ASP A 460 -0.77 15.24 -14.91
CA ASP A 460 -0.44 15.44 -13.49
C ASP A 460 0.62 14.43 -12.99
N ILE A 461 0.47 13.16 -13.35
CA ILE A 461 1.39 12.08 -12.96
C ILE A 461 2.78 12.29 -13.56
N LEU A 462 2.85 12.61 -14.86
CA LEU A 462 4.12 12.85 -15.54
C LEU A 462 4.85 14.07 -14.98
N LEU A 463 4.11 15.12 -14.64
CA LEU A 463 4.66 16.33 -14.01
C LEU A 463 5.30 15.99 -12.67
N ALA A 464 4.58 15.23 -11.83
CA ALA A 464 5.06 14.79 -10.52
C ALA A 464 6.33 13.92 -10.62
N GLN A 465 6.52 13.22 -11.73
CA GLN A 465 7.69 12.37 -11.98
C GLN A 465 8.80 13.03 -12.81
N GLY A 466 8.60 14.27 -13.28
CA GLY A 466 9.55 14.95 -14.16
C GLY A 466 9.74 14.26 -15.51
N LYS A 467 8.71 13.58 -16.03
CA LYS A 467 8.74 12.86 -17.31
C LYS A 467 7.93 13.59 -18.37
N THR A 468 8.20 13.28 -19.63
CA THR A 468 7.36 13.71 -20.76
C THR A 468 6.85 12.49 -21.51
N ALA A 469 5.68 12.60 -22.12
CA ALA A 469 5.08 11.51 -22.87
C ALA A 469 4.46 11.96 -24.20
N THR A 470 4.41 11.03 -25.15
CA THR A 470 3.48 11.07 -26.26
C THR A 470 2.34 10.09 -25.96
N VAL A 471 1.09 10.56 -25.98
CA VAL A 471 -0.09 9.70 -25.80
C VAL A 471 -0.60 9.22 -27.15
N HIS A 472 -0.93 7.93 -27.26
CA HIS A 472 -1.41 7.28 -28.48
C HIS A 472 -2.80 6.72 -28.18
N LEU A 473 -3.82 7.11 -28.93
CA LEU A 473 -5.17 6.58 -28.75
C LEU A 473 -5.46 5.46 -29.75
N ALA A 474 -5.63 4.24 -29.22
CA ALA A 474 -6.17 3.09 -29.93
C ALA A 474 -7.63 2.88 -29.51
N ALA A 475 -8.53 3.61 -30.14
CA ALA A 475 -9.95 3.50 -29.86
C ALA A 475 -10.83 3.60 -31.10
N ASN A 476 -12.04 3.06 -30.96
CA ASN A 476 -13.14 3.38 -31.88
C ASN A 476 -13.47 4.87 -31.76
N LEU A 477 -13.68 5.54 -32.88
CA LEU A 477 -14.13 6.94 -32.92
C LEU A 477 -15.43 7.04 -33.71
N THR A 478 -16.33 6.07 -33.49
CA THR A 478 -17.64 6.03 -34.14
C THR A 478 -18.57 7.08 -33.56
N ARG A 479 -19.43 7.64 -34.40
CA ARG A 479 -20.49 8.57 -34.01
C ARG A 479 -21.61 7.85 -33.26
N ARG A 480 -22.29 8.55 -32.34
CA ARG A 480 -23.54 8.06 -31.74
C ARG A 480 -24.65 7.88 -32.79
N ALA A 481 -25.35 6.75 -32.71
CA ALA A 481 -26.48 6.47 -33.60
C ALA A 481 -27.53 7.59 -33.50
N GLY A 482 -27.90 8.18 -34.65
CA GLY A 482 -28.87 9.27 -34.71
C GLY A 482 -28.28 10.68 -34.61
N SER A 483 -27.00 10.86 -34.25
CA SER A 483 -26.37 12.19 -34.28
C SER A 483 -26.27 12.72 -35.73
N PRO A 484 -26.36 14.05 -35.94
CA PRO A 484 -26.21 14.62 -37.27
C PRO A 484 -24.81 14.37 -37.83
N LEU A 485 -24.72 14.19 -39.14
CA LEU A 485 -23.44 14.21 -39.84
C LEU A 485 -22.97 15.67 -39.95
N MET A 486 -21.74 15.95 -39.52
CA MET A 486 -21.13 17.28 -39.64
C MET A 486 -19.88 17.24 -40.55
N PRO A 487 -20.03 16.84 -41.82
CA PRO A 487 -18.89 16.60 -42.70
C PRO A 487 -18.11 17.87 -43.06
N GLU A 488 -18.74 19.04 -43.07
CA GLU A 488 -18.04 20.31 -43.32
C GLU A 488 -17.15 20.71 -42.15
N GLU A 489 -17.63 20.53 -40.92
CA GLU A 489 -16.88 20.81 -39.70
C GLU A 489 -15.79 19.76 -39.49
N TRP A 490 -16.14 18.48 -39.60
CA TRP A 490 -15.20 17.38 -39.40
C TRP A 490 -14.12 17.33 -40.48
N GLY A 491 -14.47 17.56 -41.75
CA GLY A 491 -13.52 17.56 -42.86
C GLY A 491 -12.51 18.72 -42.85
N ARG A 492 -12.78 19.79 -42.09
CA ARG A 492 -11.81 20.90 -41.90
C ARG A 492 -10.74 20.58 -40.86
N GLN A 493 -11.02 19.66 -39.94
CA GLN A 493 -10.23 19.43 -38.74
C GLN A 493 -9.34 18.19 -38.88
N TYR A 494 -9.91 17.15 -39.50
CA TYR A 494 -9.42 15.78 -39.40
C TYR A 494 -10.07 14.96 -40.54
N ALA A 495 -9.54 13.79 -40.86
CA ALA A 495 -10.20 12.93 -41.84
C ALA A 495 -11.52 12.38 -41.26
N TYR A 496 -12.57 12.29 -42.08
CA TYR A 496 -13.85 11.70 -41.72
C TYR A 496 -14.20 10.56 -42.67
N THR A 497 -14.76 9.47 -42.14
CA THR A 497 -15.17 8.30 -42.93
C THR A 497 -16.68 8.09 -42.92
N SER A 498 -17.22 7.45 -43.96
CA SER A 498 -18.64 7.09 -43.99
C SER A 498 -19.00 6.09 -42.89
N ASP A 499 -20.28 6.06 -42.51
CA ASP A 499 -20.80 5.12 -41.50
C ASP A 499 -20.41 3.66 -41.83
N GLY A 500 -20.04 2.90 -40.80
CA GLY A 500 -19.64 1.50 -40.94
C GLY A 500 -18.20 1.25 -41.38
N THR A 501 -17.38 2.30 -41.56
CA THR A 501 -15.96 2.14 -41.90
C THR A 501 -15.17 1.51 -40.75
N VAL A 502 -14.33 0.54 -41.09
CA VAL A 502 -13.40 -0.13 -40.17
C VAL A 502 -11.97 0.06 -40.67
N MET A 503 -11.09 0.59 -39.83
CA MET A 503 -9.66 0.63 -40.06
C MET A 503 -9.03 -0.68 -39.58
N THR A 504 -8.26 -1.31 -40.47
CA THR A 504 -7.43 -2.49 -40.19
C THR A 504 -6.01 -2.25 -40.72
N VAL A 505 -5.17 -3.27 -40.64
CA VAL A 505 -3.77 -3.27 -41.05
C VAL A 505 -3.44 -4.64 -41.60
N ASN A 506 -2.75 -4.64 -42.74
CA ASN A 506 -2.27 -5.86 -43.37
C ASN A 506 -0.96 -6.31 -42.73
N MET A 507 -1.08 -7.12 -41.69
CA MET A 507 0.06 -7.69 -40.99
C MET A 507 0.05 -9.21 -41.03
N ASP A 508 1.23 -9.81 -41.12
CA ASP A 508 1.40 -11.26 -41.01
C ASP A 508 1.19 -11.70 -39.57
N ASP A 509 0.09 -12.41 -39.30
CA ASP A 509 -0.27 -12.93 -37.97
C ASP A 509 0.86 -13.76 -37.33
N ARG A 510 1.81 -14.31 -38.12
CA ARG A 510 2.96 -15.08 -37.61
C ARG A 510 3.97 -14.25 -36.83
N ASN A 511 3.98 -12.93 -37.02
CA ASN A 511 4.89 -12.01 -36.33
C ASN A 511 4.25 -11.37 -35.09
N MET A 512 2.99 -11.70 -34.78
CA MET A 512 2.27 -11.13 -33.65
C MET A 512 2.43 -11.98 -32.39
N ASN A 513 2.51 -11.32 -31.23
CA ASN A 513 2.31 -12.00 -29.96
C ASN A 513 0.85 -12.51 -29.92
N SER A 514 0.68 -13.82 -30.06
CA SER A 514 -0.62 -14.47 -30.21
C SER A 514 -1.56 -14.23 -29.02
N LEU A 515 -1.00 -14.10 -27.82
CA LEU A 515 -1.76 -13.85 -26.61
C LEU A 515 -2.25 -12.40 -26.55
N LEU A 516 -1.36 -11.45 -26.82
CA LEU A 516 -1.74 -10.04 -26.84
C LEU A 516 -2.76 -9.75 -27.96
N LEU A 517 -2.58 -10.34 -29.14
CA LEU A 517 -3.57 -10.27 -30.21
C LEU A 517 -4.92 -10.88 -29.80
N ALA A 518 -4.93 -11.98 -29.04
CA ALA A 518 -6.16 -12.57 -28.52
C ALA A 518 -6.90 -11.61 -27.55
N ILE A 519 -6.15 -10.86 -26.73
CA ILE A 519 -6.71 -9.81 -25.87
C ILE A 519 -7.34 -8.71 -26.73
N PHE A 520 -6.63 -8.20 -27.74
CA PHE A 520 -7.19 -7.18 -28.65
C PHE A 520 -8.40 -7.69 -29.44
N ARG A 521 -8.42 -8.98 -29.83
CA ARG A 521 -9.59 -9.60 -30.47
C ARG A 521 -10.78 -9.61 -29.55
N SER A 522 -10.57 -10.00 -28.31
CA SER A 522 -11.59 -9.96 -27.28
C SER A 522 -12.14 -8.54 -27.06
N VAL A 523 -11.28 -7.52 -27.08
CA VAL A 523 -11.72 -6.13 -26.95
C VAL A 523 -12.48 -5.66 -28.19
N PHE A 524 -11.97 -5.87 -29.41
CA PHE A 524 -12.47 -5.19 -30.62
C PHE A 524 -13.32 -6.06 -31.58
N ASP A 525 -13.52 -7.37 -31.35
CA ASP A 525 -14.35 -8.20 -32.23
C ASP A 525 -15.84 -7.87 -32.10
N LYS A 526 -16.40 -7.33 -33.19
CA LYS A 526 -17.79 -6.88 -33.29
C LYS A 526 -18.85 -7.99 -33.21
N ASN A 527 -18.47 -9.26 -33.30
CA ASN A 527 -19.43 -10.39 -33.34
C ASN A 527 -20.00 -10.78 -31.98
N ARG A 528 -19.69 -10.04 -30.90
CA ARG A 528 -20.16 -10.32 -29.54
C ARG A 528 -21.02 -9.22 -28.89
N ARG A 529 -21.38 -8.16 -29.62
CA ARG A 529 -22.25 -7.08 -29.11
C ARG A 529 -23.52 -6.89 -29.92
#